data_AF-A0A6V7J2R0-F1
#
_entry.id   AF-A0A6V7J2R0-F1
#
_cell.length_a   1.000
_cell.length_b   1.000
_cell.length_c   1.000
_cell.angle_alpha   90.00
_cell.angle_beta   90.00
_cell.angle_gamma   90.00
#
_symmetry.space_group_name_H-M   'P 1'
#
loop_
_entity.id
_entity.type
_entity.pdbx_description
1 polymer ?
#
loop_
_entity_poly.entity_id
_entity_poly.type
_entity_poly.pdbx_seq_one_letter_code
_entity_poly.pdbx_strand_id
1 'polypeptide(L)' 'QVDESTRAAMYKLRQTWNEVFPAKKLYSLDVRVQSIDPAWPITAPPPGISSGSIHVNPRFFPR' A
#
# COMPACT_ATOMS: atom_id res chain seq x y z
N GLN A 1 -14.60 5.35 13.53
CA GLN A 1 -13.75 6.43 13.01
C GLN A 1 -12.89 6.94 14.17
N VAL A 2 -11.57 6.99 13.98
CA VAL A 2 -10.62 7.47 14.99
C VAL A 2 -10.52 9.01 14.90
N ASP A 3 -10.23 9.70 16.00
CA ASP A 3 -10.00 11.15 15.96
C ASP A 3 -8.69 11.50 15.24
N GLU A 4 -8.57 12.75 14.77
CA GLU A 4 -7.42 13.22 14.00
C GLU A 4 -6.11 13.20 14.77
N SER A 5 -6.15 13.47 16.08
CA SER A 5 -4.93 13.48 16.90
C SER A 5 -4.33 12.07 17.03
N THR A 6 -5.19 11.08 17.27
CA THR A 6 -4.78 9.68 17.32
C THR A 6 -4.34 9.18 15.95
N ARG A 7 -5.03 9.55 14.87
CA ARG A 7 -4.62 9.22 13.48
C ARG A 7 -3.21 9.72 13.19
N ALA A 8 -2.93 10.99 13.50
CA ALA A 8 -1.62 11.59 13.27
C ALA A 8 -0.51 10.89 14.09
N ALA A 9 -0.78 10.56 15.35
CA ALA A 9 0.17 9.84 16.20
C ALA A 9 0.47 8.42 15.68
N MET A 10 -0.56 7.67 15.28
CA MET A 10 -0.40 6.32 14.72
C MET A 10 0.31 6.36 13.37
N TYR A 11 0.00 7.34 12.53
CA TYR A 11 0.68 7.50 11.25
C TYR A 11 2.16 7.83 11.43
N LYS A 12 2.49 8.71 12.38
CA LYS A 12 3.89 9.02 12.76
C LYS A 12 4.64 7.77 13.22
N LEU A 13 4.02 6.92 14.03
CA LEU A 13 4.61 5.63 14.43
C LEU A 13 4.87 4.74 13.20
N ARG A 14 3.88 4.59 12.30
CA ARG A 14 4.03 3.82 11.06
C ARG A 14 5.19 4.31 10.18
N GLN A 15 5.53 5.61 10.19
CA GLN A 15 6.68 6.10 9.41
C GLN A 15 8.03 5.55 9.88
N THR A 16 8.15 5.15 11.15
CA THR A 16 9.38 4.54 11.69
C THR A 16 9.63 3.12 11.16
N TRP A 17 8.65 2.53 10.48
CA TRP A 17 8.69 1.15 9.98
C TRP A 17 9.25 1.02 8.57
N ASN A 18 9.47 2.14 7.86
CA ASN A 18 9.92 2.16 6.46
C ASN A 18 11.25 1.43 6.24
N GLU A 19 12.15 1.45 7.23
CA GLU A 19 13.48 0.81 7.16
C GLU A 19 13.49 -0.62 7.72
N VAL A 20 12.43 -1.02 8.42
CA VAL A 20 12.35 -2.30 9.14
C VAL A 20 11.58 -3.35 8.33
N PHE A 21 10.52 -2.92 7.62
CA PHE A 21 9.65 -3.84 6.88
C PHE A 21 9.68 -3.58 5.38
N PRO A 22 9.57 -4.63 4.54
CA PRO A 22 9.46 -4.47 3.09
C PRO A 22 8.23 -3.63 2.69
N ALA A 23 8.37 -2.81 1.65
CA ALA A 23 7.31 -1.95 1.12
C ALA A 23 5.98 -2.70 0.86
N LYS A 24 6.04 -3.94 0.35
CA LYS A 24 4.85 -4.77 0.13
C LYS A 24 4.05 -5.00 1.42
N LYS A 25 4.70 -5.23 2.56
CA LYS A 25 4.02 -5.42 3.84
C LYS A 25 3.41 -4.12 4.34
N LEU A 26 4.14 -3.01 4.22
CA LEU A 26 3.67 -1.68 4.60
C LEU A 26 2.47 -1.24 3.78
N TYR A 27 2.45 -1.55 2.48
CA TYR A 27 1.30 -1.28 1.61
C TYR A 27 0.06 -2.07 2.05
N SER A 28 0.19 -3.38 2.28
CA SER A 28 -0.91 -4.20 2.79
C SER A 28 -1.43 -3.71 4.14
N LEU A 29 -0.54 -3.20 5.00
CA LEU A 29 -0.92 -2.60 6.27
C LEU A 29 -1.72 -1.31 6.06
N ASP A 30 -1.21 -0.37 5.27
CA ASP A 30 -1.89 0.91 5.00
C ASP A 30 -3.29 0.67 4.40
N VAL A 31 -3.43 -0.25 3.44
CA VAL A 31 -4.72 -0.62 2.85
C VAL A 31 -5.69 -1.15 3.91
N ARG A 32 -5.21 -2.02 4.81
CA ARG A 32 -6.06 -2.59 5.85
C ARG A 32 -6.45 -1.55 6.89
N VAL A 33 -5.56 -0.64 7.26
CA VAL A 33 -5.90 0.48 8.14
C VAL A 33 -6.88 1.43 7.48
N GLN A 34 -6.73 1.70 6.18
CA GLN A 34 -7.66 2.54 5.43
C GLN A 34 -9.09 1.98 5.38
N SER A 35 -9.24 0.65 5.39
CA SER A 35 -10.57 0.02 5.51
C SER A 35 -11.27 0.29 6.84
N ILE A 36 -10.52 0.62 7.89
CA ILE A 36 -11.01 0.97 9.23
C ILE A 36 -11.16 2.50 9.38
N ASP A 37 -10.21 3.24 8.82
CA ASP A 37 -10.15 4.69 8.82
C ASP A 37 -9.93 5.20 7.39
N PRO A 38 -11.00 5.61 6.68
CA PRO A 38 -10.91 6.05 5.29
C PRO A 38 -9.96 7.22 5.04
N ALA A 39 -9.64 8.01 6.07
CA ALA A 39 -8.68 9.12 5.98
C ALA A 39 -7.22 8.68 6.15
N TRP A 40 -6.94 7.39 6.35
CA TRP A 40 -5.58 6.88 6.46
C TRP A 40 -4.83 6.94 5.12
N PRO A 41 -3.64 7.56 5.05
CA PRO A 41 -2.87 7.66 3.82
C PRO A 41 -2.13 6.35 3.49
N ILE A 42 -2.17 5.95 2.21
CA ILE A 42 -1.34 4.86 1.67
C ILE A 42 -0.06 5.48 1.13
N THR A 43 1.09 5.13 1.71
CA THR A 43 2.39 5.73 1.33
C THR A 43 3.41 4.73 0.81
N ALA A 44 3.26 3.45 1.14
CA ALA A 44 4.07 2.43 0.51
C ALA A 44 3.64 2.22 -0.96
N PRO A 45 4.57 1.99 -1.89
CA PRO A 45 4.22 1.69 -3.28
C PRO A 45 3.46 0.37 -3.39
N PRO A 46 2.50 0.26 -4.32
CA PRO A 46 1.80 -0.99 -4.57
C PRO A 46 2.79 -2.10 -4.97
N PRO A 47 2.57 -3.35 -4.52
CA PRO A 47 3.44 -4.45 -4.85
C PRO A 47 3.32 -4.82 -6.33
N GLY A 48 4.26 -4.33 -7.12
CA GLY A 48 4.51 -4.80 -8.48
C GLY A 48 3.71 -4.08 -9.55
N ILE A 49 4.32 -3.04 -10.11
CA ILE A 49 4.61 -3.08 -11.54
C ILE A 49 6.12 -3.01 -11.62
N SER A 50 6.78 -4.17 -11.71
CA SER A 50 8.13 -4.22 -12.25
C SER A 50 8.05 -3.47 -13.59
N SER A 51 8.73 -2.34 -13.70
CA SER A 51 8.90 -1.67 -15.00
C SER A 51 9.76 -2.60 -15.86
N GLY A 52 9.12 -3.59 -16.49
CA GLY A 52 9.83 -4.72 -17.05
C GLY A 52 8.88 -5.83 -17.49
N SER A 53 8.32 -5.66 -18.68
CA SER A 53 7.67 -6.70 -19.49
C SER A 53 6.39 -7.29 -18.92
N ILE A 54 5.25 -6.70 -19.30
CA ILE A 54 3.95 -7.37 -19.25
C ILE A 54 4.02 -8.53 -20.25
N HIS A 55 4.15 -9.77 -19.76
CA HIS A 55 4.06 -10.96 -20.60
C HIS A 55 2.61 -11.10 -21.08
N VAL A 56 2.33 -10.72 -22.32
CA VAL A 56 1.05 -10.97 -22.98
C VAL A 56 1.12 -12.29 -23.73
N ASN A 57 0.16 -13.19 -23.50
CA ASN A 57 0.04 -14.44 -24.26
C ASN A 57 -0.89 -14.21 -25.47
N PRO A 58 -0.37 -14.27 -26.71
CA PRO A 58 -1.15 -13.94 -27.91
C PRO A 58 -2.31 -14.89 -28.20
N ARG A 59 -2.41 -16.06 -27.54
CA ARG A 59 -3.56 -16.98 -27.71
C ARG A 59 -4.88 -16.42 -27.17
N PHE A 60 -4.86 -15.33 -26.41
CA PHE A 60 -6.06 -14.76 -25.78
C PHE A 60 -6.66 -13.56 -26.53
N PHE A 61 -6.11 -13.18 -27.68
CA PHE A 61 -6.69 -12.15 -28.54
C PHE A 61 -7.30 -12.80 -29.79
N PRO A 62 -8.64 -12.83 -29.92
CA PRO A 62 -9.31 -13.25 -31.15
C PRO A 62 -9.01 -12.27 -32.29
N ARG A 63 -8.92 -12.79 -33.52
CA ARG A 63 -8.71 -12.00 -34.74
C ARG A 63 -9.90 -11.13 -35.08
#